data_AF-A0A2E3CT22-F1
#
_entry.id   AF-A0A2E3CT22-F1
#
_cell.length_a   1.000
_cell.length_b   1.000
_cell.length_c   1.000
_cell.angle_alpha   90.00
_cell.angle_beta   90.00
_cell.angle_gamma   90.00
#
_symmetry.space_group_name_H-M   'P 1'
#
loop_
_entity.id
_entity.type
_entity.pdbx_description
1 polymer ?
#
loop_
_entity_poly.entity_id
_entity_poly.type
_entity_poly.pdbx_seq_one_letter_code
_entity_poly.pdbx_strand_id
1 'polypeptide(L)'
;MRKVILRKAVLLITLNISIQGCAWMFPYDQEFNCPRGENAGECVNSMEAYERASTGVNKYKRKSPDPELEAEAGEEPVVAAHDTGYRNYVDANYEQVARLLTSPTTPMVTMPEIMEILILNRQADNNKTIYGGRWVHVIVEDSKFVIGDYLKPKRVPLNSYF
;
A
#
# COMPACT_ATOMS: atom_id res chain seq x y z
N MET A 1 23.08 -45.82 39.42
CA MET A 1 23.19 -44.35 39.26
C MET A 1 23.55 -43.91 37.83
N ARG A 2 24.61 -44.43 37.19
CA ARG A 2 25.01 -44.08 35.80
C ARG A 2 23.90 -44.18 34.73
N LYS A 3 23.05 -45.23 34.76
CA LYS A 3 21.96 -45.42 33.79
C LYS A 3 20.83 -44.38 33.90
N VAL A 4 20.61 -43.81 35.09
CA VAL A 4 19.58 -42.78 35.32
C VAL A 4 20.08 -41.41 34.83
N ILE A 5 21.37 -41.13 35.05
CA ILE A 5 22.04 -39.91 34.54
C ILE A 5 22.07 -39.94 33.00
N LEU A 6 22.36 -41.10 32.40
CA LEU A 6 22.35 -41.26 30.95
C LEU A 6 20.96 -41.05 30.33
N ARG A 7 19.90 -41.58 30.97
CA ARG A 7 18.51 -41.35 30.51
C ARG A 7 18.08 -39.89 30.60
N LYS A 8 18.45 -39.18 31.67
CA LYS A 8 18.17 -37.74 31.82
C LYS A 8 18.96 -36.89 30.82
N ALA A 9 20.21 -37.26 30.56
CA ALA A 9 21.04 -36.58 29.55
C ALA A 9 20.45 -36.73 28.14
N VAL A 10 20.01 -37.94 27.77
CA VAL A 10 19.34 -38.17 26.47
C VAL A 10 18.07 -37.33 26.36
N LEU A 11 17.26 -37.26 27.41
CA LEU A 11 16.00 -36.50 27.41
C LEU A 11 16.22 -34.98 27.33
N LEU A 12 17.30 -34.47 27.94
CA LEU A 12 17.70 -33.07 27.83
C LEU A 12 18.25 -32.71 26.44
N ILE A 13 18.97 -33.65 25.80
CA ILE A 13 19.51 -33.46 24.45
C ILE A 13 18.37 -33.47 23.42
N THR A 14 17.40 -34.39 23.51
CA THR A 14 16.25 -34.41 22.59
C THR A 14 15.36 -33.17 22.74
N LEU A 15 15.22 -32.64 23.96
CA LEU A 15 14.48 -31.41 24.21
C LEU A 15 15.15 -30.18 23.59
N ASN A 16 16.48 -30.08 23.66
CA ASN A 16 17.22 -28.96 23.05
C ASN A 16 17.19 -28.98 21.51
N ILE A 17 17.26 -30.16 20.91
CA ILE A 17 17.18 -30.32 19.44
C ILE A 17 15.81 -29.88 18.91
N SER A 18 14.74 -30.09 19.68
CA SER A 18 13.38 -29.72 19.30
C SER A 18 13.16 -28.20 19.25
N ILE A 19 13.94 -27.41 19.99
CA ILE A 19 13.78 -25.95 20.08
C ILE A 19 14.53 -25.23 18.96
N GLN A 20 15.54 -25.86 18.33
CA GLN A 20 16.33 -25.25 17.25
C GLN A 20 15.73 -25.46 15.84
N GLY A 21 14.57 -26.10 15.72
CA GLY A 21 13.96 -26.49 14.44
C GLY A 21 13.31 -25.36 13.62
N CYS A 22 13.17 -24.14 14.16
CA CYS A 22 12.43 -23.07 13.47
C CYS A 22 13.27 -22.19 12.53
N ALA A 23 14.61 -22.28 12.52
CA ALA A 23 15.44 -21.43 11.66
C ALA A 23 15.67 -21.98 10.24
N TRP A 24 15.41 -23.28 10.02
CA TRP A 24 15.72 -23.96 8.75
C TRP A 24 14.58 -23.86 7.70
N MET A 25 13.36 -23.47 8.12
CA MET A 25 12.15 -23.44 7.30
C MET A 25 11.74 -22.02 6.89
N PHE A 26 12.70 -21.11 6.78
CA PHE A 26 12.48 -19.79 6.19
C PHE A 26 13.26 -19.69 4.87
N PRO A 27 12.59 -19.68 3.70
CA PRO A 27 13.22 -19.59 2.39
C PRO A 27 13.61 -18.14 2.04
N TYR A 28 14.05 -17.35 3.02
CA TYR A 28 14.38 -15.94 2.86
C TYR A 28 15.76 -15.67 3.47
N ASP A 29 16.65 -15.09 2.67
CA ASP A 29 17.96 -14.62 3.14
C ASP A 29 17.76 -13.56 4.24
N GLN A 30 18.43 -13.72 5.38
CA GLN A 30 18.39 -12.79 6.52
C GLN A 30 19.18 -11.49 6.24
N GLU A 31 19.61 -11.27 5.00
CA GLU A 31 20.38 -10.11 4.58
C GLU A 31 19.43 -8.98 4.17
N PHE A 32 18.69 -8.43 5.15
CA PHE A 32 18.08 -7.09 5.02
C PHE A 32 19.14 -5.98 5.11
N ASN A 33 20.31 -6.20 4.51
CA ASN A 33 21.22 -5.10 4.24
C ASN A 33 20.73 -4.47 2.95
N CYS A 34 20.01 -3.33 3.06
CA CYS A 34 19.79 -2.46 1.92
C CYS A 34 21.13 -2.33 1.17
N PRO A 35 21.20 -2.65 -0.14
CA PRO A 35 22.45 -2.59 -0.87
C PRO A 35 22.98 -1.16 -0.73
N ARG A 36 24.08 -0.99 0.02
CA ARG A 36 24.77 0.30 0.16
C ARG A 36 25.61 0.59 -1.10
N GLY A 37 24.95 0.54 -2.25
CA GLY A 37 25.49 0.95 -3.53
C GLY A 37 24.93 2.32 -3.93
N GLU A 38 24.87 2.57 -5.23
CA GLU A 38 24.37 3.82 -5.83
C GLU A 38 22.94 4.21 -5.41
N ASN A 39 22.17 3.24 -4.91
CA ASN A 39 20.78 3.38 -4.46
C ASN A 39 20.63 3.42 -2.93
N ALA A 40 21.72 3.62 -2.18
CA ALA A 40 21.62 3.87 -0.75
C ALA A 40 20.89 5.20 -0.52
N GLY A 41 19.78 5.18 0.23
CA GLY A 41 19.08 6.40 0.58
C GLY A 41 20.00 7.40 1.31
N GLU A 42 19.88 8.68 0.98
CA GLU A 42 20.63 9.75 1.62
C GLU A 42 20.01 10.10 2.99
N CYS A 43 20.85 10.26 4.02
CA CYS A 43 20.41 10.74 5.32
C CYS A 43 20.25 12.26 5.29
N VAL A 44 19.07 12.75 4.90
CA VAL A 44 18.72 14.17 4.85
C VAL A 44 17.48 14.47 5.70
N ASN A 45 17.35 15.71 6.16
CA ASN A 45 16.14 16.12 6.88
C ASN A 45 14.95 16.29 5.91
N SER A 46 13.72 16.25 6.44
CA SER A 46 12.49 16.31 5.63
C SER A 46 12.37 17.59 4.79
N MET A 47 12.77 18.74 5.33
CA MET A 47 12.72 20.02 4.61
C MET A 47 13.69 20.04 3.43
N GLU A 48 14.85 19.43 3.61
CA GLU A 48 15.88 19.34 2.58
C GLU A 48 15.50 18.31 1.50
N ALA A 49 14.85 17.21 1.88
CA ALA A 49 14.25 16.28 0.92
C ALA A 49 13.19 16.98 0.06
N TYR A 50 12.36 17.83 0.67
CA TYR A 50 11.34 18.62 -0.04
C TYR A 50 11.95 19.69 -0.96
N GLU A 51 12.96 20.43 -0.49
CA GLU A 51 13.65 21.43 -1.32
C GLU A 51 14.31 20.78 -2.54
N ARG A 52 14.93 19.62 -2.36
CA ARG A 52 15.50 18.82 -3.45
C ARG A 52 14.43 18.34 -4.42
N ALA A 53 13.31 17.80 -3.93
CA ALA A 53 12.22 17.32 -4.78
C ALA A 53 11.57 18.45 -5.59
N SER A 54 11.49 19.65 -5.02
CA SER A 54 10.88 20.82 -5.66
C SER A 54 11.81 21.54 -6.63
N THR A 55 13.12 21.59 -6.35
CA THR A 55 14.10 22.33 -7.16
C THR A 55 14.95 21.45 -8.07
N GLY A 56 15.02 20.15 -7.81
CA GLY A 56 15.88 19.20 -8.53
C GLY A 56 17.37 19.34 -8.22
N VAL A 57 17.78 20.25 -7.33
CA VAL A 57 19.19 20.52 -7.04
C VAL A 57 19.65 19.70 -5.82
N ASN A 58 20.59 18.79 -6.04
CA ASN A 58 21.29 18.07 -4.97
C ASN A 58 22.42 18.94 -4.41
N LYS A 59 22.25 19.43 -3.18
CA LYS A 59 23.25 20.29 -2.51
C LYS A 59 24.44 19.51 -1.92
N TYR A 60 24.32 18.20 -1.77
CA TYR A 60 25.36 17.34 -1.20
C TYR A 60 25.85 16.34 -2.24
N LYS A 61 27.17 16.20 -2.35
CA LYS A 61 27.77 15.12 -3.12
C LYS A 61 27.57 13.81 -2.36
N ARG A 62 27.15 12.75 -3.06
CA ARG A 62 27.17 11.39 -2.50
C ARG A 62 28.59 11.12 -2.03
N LYS A 63 28.76 10.84 -0.73
CA LYS A 63 30.05 10.43 -0.21
C LYS A 63 30.17 8.94 -0.51
N SER A 64 30.83 8.58 -1.60
CA SER A 64 31.22 7.19 -1.86
C SER A 64 32.16 6.73 -0.74
N PRO A 65 32.09 5.48 -0.28
CA PRO A 65 33.03 4.96 0.71
C PRO A 65 34.48 4.88 0.18
N ASP A 66 34.65 4.84 -1.14
CA ASP A 66 35.94 4.64 -1.80
C ASP A 66 36.36 5.90 -2.59
N PRO A 67 37.53 6.51 -2.28
CA PRO A 67 38.04 7.70 -2.95
C PRO A 67 38.60 7.45 -4.37
N GLU A 68 38.75 6.19 -4.78
CA GLU A 68 39.28 5.83 -6.11
C GLU A 68 38.22 5.75 -7.23
N LEU A 69 36.92 5.83 -6.90
CA LEU A 69 35.84 5.87 -7.90
C LEU A 69 35.45 7.30 -8.33
N GLU A 70 36.05 8.34 -7.76
CA GLU A 70 35.69 9.74 -8.06
C GLU A 70 36.20 10.25 -9.42
N ALA A 71 37.07 9.50 -10.11
CA ALA A 71 37.69 9.93 -11.36
C ALA A 71 36.86 9.68 -12.63
N GLU A 72 35.84 8.81 -12.58
CA GLU A 72 35.09 8.40 -13.79
C GLU A 72 33.57 8.63 -13.72
N ALA A 73 33.07 9.25 -12.65
CA ALA A 73 31.70 9.76 -12.63
C ALA A 73 31.68 11.14 -13.32
N GLY A 74 31.86 11.12 -14.64
CA GLY A 74 31.58 12.27 -15.48
C GLY A 74 30.18 12.81 -15.17
N GLU A 75 30.07 14.13 -15.06
CA GLU A 75 28.81 14.84 -14.96
C GLU A 75 27.98 14.51 -16.21
N GLU A 76 27.15 13.47 -16.13
CA GLU A 76 26.07 13.32 -17.09
C GLU A 76 25.13 14.51 -16.88
N PRO A 77 24.94 15.38 -17.89
CA PRO A 77 23.97 16.44 -17.78
C PRO A 77 22.62 15.77 -17.55
N VAL A 78 22.04 16.01 -16.37
CA VAL A 78 20.63 15.70 -16.10
C VAL A 78 19.86 16.33 -17.24
N VAL A 79 19.36 15.50 -18.16
CA VAL A 79 18.63 15.95 -19.34
C VAL A 79 17.31 16.55 -18.85
N ALA A 80 17.36 17.81 -18.46
CA ALA A 80 16.21 18.66 -18.20
C ALA A 80 15.64 19.11 -19.55
N ALA A 81 15.19 18.14 -20.33
CA ALA A 81 14.36 18.36 -21.49
C ALA A 81 13.21 17.37 -21.44
N HIS A 82 12.45 17.42 -20.34
CA HIS A 82 11.12 16.83 -20.36
C HIS A 82 10.32 17.67 -21.36
N ASP A 83 9.95 17.04 -22.47
CA ASP A 83 9.14 17.59 -23.55
C ASP A 83 8.14 18.63 -23.03
N THR A 84 8.21 19.84 -23.57
CA THR A 84 7.33 20.97 -23.23
C THR A 84 5.86 20.53 -23.12
N GLY A 85 5.43 19.57 -23.94
CA GLY A 85 4.10 18.98 -23.88
C GLY A 85 3.76 18.30 -22.55
N TYR A 86 4.66 17.47 -22.01
CA TYR A 86 4.40 16.75 -20.75
C TYR A 86 4.38 17.71 -19.54
N ARG A 87 5.28 18.69 -19.51
CA ARG A 87 5.28 19.72 -18.45
C ARG A 87 3.99 20.54 -18.47
N ASN A 88 3.55 20.96 -19.67
CA ASN A 88 2.29 21.66 -19.83
C ASN A 88 1.07 20.82 -19.40
N TYR A 89 1.07 19.51 -19.69
CA TYR A 89 0.03 18.59 -19.23
C TYR A 89 -0.01 18.50 -17.69
N VAL A 90 1.15 18.33 -17.07
CA VAL A 90 1.28 18.24 -15.61
C VAL A 90 0.84 19.55 -14.94
N ASP A 91 1.28 20.69 -15.47
CA ASP A 91 0.91 22.01 -14.96
C ASP A 91 -0.61 22.26 -15.11
N ALA A 92 -1.19 21.92 -16.26
CA ALA A 92 -2.64 22.01 -16.49
C ALA A 92 -3.44 21.09 -15.55
N ASN A 93 -2.94 19.88 -15.27
CA ASN A 93 -3.57 18.95 -14.33
C ASN A 93 -3.54 19.50 -12.90
N TYR A 94 -2.40 20.03 -12.45
CA TYR A 94 -2.29 20.65 -11.12
C TYR A 94 -3.15 21.91 -11.00
N GLU A 95 -3.25 22.72 -12.05
CA GLU A 95 -4.12 23.89 -12.06
C GLU A 95 -5.60 23.50 -11.89
N GLN A 96 -6.05 22.44 -12.57
CA GLN A 96 -7.42 21.91 -12.40
C GLN A 96 -7.68 21.48 -10.96
N VAL A 97 -6.75 20.75 -10.34
CA VAL A 97 -6.87 20.31 -8.94
C VAL A 97 -6.85 21.51 -7.98
N ALA A 98 -6.00 22.51 -8.23
CA ALA A 98 -5.94 23.72 -7.41
C ALA A 98 -7.24 24.53 -7.45
N ARG A 99 -7.91 24.59 -8.62
CA ARG A 99 -9.24 25.22 -8.75
C ARG A 99 -10.31 24.49 -7.95
N LEU A 100 -10.20 23.17 -7.74
CA LEU A 100 -11.12 22.44 -6.88
C LEU A 100 -10.99 22.84 -5.40
N LEU A 101 -9.77 23.18 -4.95
CA LEU A 101 -9.52 23.62 -3.57
C LEU A 101 -10.12 24.99 -3.25
N THR A 102 -10.18 25.89 -4.23
CA THR A 102 -10.78 27.23 -4.07
C THR A 102 -12.27 27.28 -4.40
N SER A 103 -12.83 26.19 -4.95
CA SER A 103 -14.25 26.13 -5.29
C SER A 103 -15.13 26.21 -4.02
N PRO A 104 -16.29 26.89 -4.08
CA PRO A 104 -17.17 27.05 -2.92
C PRO A 104 -17.87 25.74 -2.51
N THR A 105 -17.93 24.76 -3.41
CA THR A 105 -18.59 23.47 -3.18
C THR A 105 -17.54 22.38 -2.96
N THR A 106 -17.42 21.91 -1.72
CA THR A 106 -16.47 20.87 -1.35
C THR A 106 -16.79 19.56 -2.09
N PRO A 107 -15.82 18.89 -2.72
CA PRO A 107 -16.04 17.55 -3.27
C PRO A 107 -16.33 16.56 -2.13
N MET A 108 -17.33 15.72 -2.32
CA MET A 108 -17.73 14.69 -1.35
C MET A 108 -17.69 13.31 -2.01
N VAL A 109 -17.36 12.28 -1.25
CA VAL A 109 -17.43 10.89 -1.70
C VAL A 109 -18.86 10.40 -1.50
N THR A 110 -19.51 9.91 -2.55
CA THR A 110 -20.83 9.29 -2.40
C THR A 110 -20.71 7.88 -1.84
N MET A 111 -21.74 7.46 -1.10
CA MET A 111 -21.90 6.05 -0.77
C MET A 111 -22.14 5.23 -2.06
N PRO A 112 -21.57 4.03 -2.18
CA PRO A 112 -21.87 3.15 -3.31
C PRO A 112 -23.35 2.74 -3.30
N GLU A 113 -23.91 2.48 -4.48
CA GLU A 113 -25.24 1.90 -4.57
C GLU A 113 -25.14 0.38 -4.41
N ILE A 114 -25.78 -0.14 -3.37
CA ILE A 114 -25.70 -1.56 -3.00
C ILE A 114 -27.07 -2.21 -3.20
N MET A 115 -27.06 -3.34 -3.91
CA MET A 115 -28.20 -4.24 -3.99
C MET A 115 -28.05 -5.33 -2.92
N GLU A 116 -29.06 -5.46 -2.06
CA GLU A 116 -29.10 -6.48 -1.01
C GLU A 116 -30.00 -7.64 -1.43
N ILE A 117 -29.42 -8.84 -1.47
CA ILE A 117 -30.13 -10.06 -1.82
C ILE A 117 -30.21 -10.95 -0.59
N LEU A 118 -31.43 -11.22 -0.13
CA LEU A 118 -31.70 -12.17 0.93
C LEU A 118 -31.95 -13.56 0.33
N ILE A 119 -31.01 -14.48 0.55
CA ILE A 119 -31.16 -15.88 0.15
C ILE A 119 -31.81 -16.63 1.31
N LEU A 120 -33.09 -16.95 1.13
CA LEU A 120 -33.83 -17.82 2.02
C LEU A 120 -33.52 -19.27 1.68
N ASN A 121 -32.96 -19.98 2.64
CA ASN A 121 -32.76 -21.42 2.51
C ASN A 121 -34.07 -22.14 2.82
N ARG A 122 -34.43 -23.13 2.01
CA ARG A 122 -35.62 -23.95 2.23
C ARG A 122 -35.43 -24.79 3.51
N GLN A 123 -36.52 -25.05 4.22
CA GLN A 123 -36.49 -25.92 5.41
C GLN A 123 -35.93 -27.29 5.03
N ALA A 124 -35.04 -27.81 5.86
CA ALA A 124 -34.55 -29.17 5.70
C ALA A 124 -35.65 -30.13 6.17
N ASP A 125 -36.02 -31.09 5.33
CA ASP A 125 -37.07 -32.08 5.59
C ASP A 125 -36.73 -33.01 6.78
N ASN A 126 -35.46 -32.97 7.20
CA ASN A 126 -34.92 -33.66 8.34
C ASN A 126 -34.61 -32.66 9.45
N ASN A 127 -35.08 -32.95 10.68
CA ASN A 127 -34.79 -32.26 11.96
C ASN A 127 -33.29 -32.17 12.33
N LYS A 128 -32.38 -32.31 11.36
CA LYS A 128 -30.92 -32.39 11.49
C LYS A 128 -30.20 -31.24 10.79
N THR A 129 -30.90 -30.37 10.08
CA THR A 129 -30.26 -29.30 9.31
C THR A 129 -30.96 -27.96 9.53
N ILE A 130 -30.26 -27.02 10.15
CA ILE A 130 -30.70 -25.63 10.32
C ILE A 130 -29.92 -24.79 9.31
N TYR A 131 -30.61 -24.18 8.36
CA TYR A 131 -30.00 -23.22 7.45
C TYR A 131 -30.29 -21.80 7.94
N GLY A 132 -29.25 -21.00 8.17
CA GLY A 132 -29.40 -19.55 8.42
C GLY A 132 -29.67 -18.78 7.14
N GLY A 133 -30.35 -17.63 7.22
CA GLY A 133 -30.45 -16.70 6.10
C GLY A 133 -29.08 -16.16 5.69
N ARG A 134 -28.85 -15.96 4.40
CA ARG A 134 -27.61 -15.36 3.88
C ARG A 134 -27.93 -14.04 3.19
N TRP A 135 -27.18 -13.00 3.56
CA TRP A 135 -27.21 -11.71 2.89
C TRP A 135 -26.07 -11.65 1.89
N VAL A 136 -26.36 -11.17 0.68
CA VAL A 136 -25.37 -10.89 -0.34
C VAL A 136 -25.52 -9.42 -0.72
N HIS A 137 -24.46 -8.64 -0.53
CA HIS A 137 -24.39 -7.23 -0.90
C HIS A 137 -23.62 -7.12 -2.22
N VAL A 138 -24.29 -6.67 -3.28
CA VAL A 138 -23.67 -6.45 -4.60
C VAL A 138 -23.54 -4.95 -4.82
N ILE A 139 -22.33 -4.47 -5.05
CA ILE A 139 -22.08 -3.08 -5.43
C ILE A 139 -22.52 -2.93 -6.89
N VAL A 140 -23.56 -2.11 -7.13
CA VAL A 140 -24.12 -1.81 -8.46
C VAL A 140 -23.41 -0.60 -9.05
N GLU A 141 -23.17 0.42 -8.23
CA GLU A 141 -22.36 1.59 -8.59
C GLU A 141 -21.29 1.83 -7.53
N ASP A 142 -20.05 2.01 -7.98
CA ASP A 142 -18.92 2.36 -7.10
C ASP A 142 -19.06 3.76 -6.50
N SER A 143 -18.40 3.97 -5.36
CA SER A 143 -18.27 5.30 -4.77
C SER A 143 -17.51 6.23 -5.71
N LYS A 144 -18.10 7.38 -6.03
CA LYS A 144 -17.49 8.41 -6.88
C LYS A 144 -17.40 9.74 -6.15
N PHE A 145 -16.37 10.53 -6.48
CA PHE A 145 -16.31 11.91 -6.03
C PHE A 145 -17.33 12.74 -6.80
N VAL A 146 -18.16 13.48 -6.08
CA VAL A 146 -19.15 14.39 -6.65
C VAL A 146 -18.92 15.80 -6.15
N ILE A 147 -19.10 16.77 -7.05
CA ILE A 147 -18.97 18.20 -6.76
C ILE A 147 -20.34 18.83 -6.94
N GLY A 148 -20.91 19.35 -5.85
CA GLY A 148 -22.19 20.07 -5.88
C GLY A 148 -23.45 19.23 -6.15
N ASP A 149 -23.35 18.02 -6.72
CA ASP A 149 -24.52 17.17 -7.00
C ASP A 149 -25.25 16.73 -5.72
N TYR A 150 -24.55 16.62 -4.60
CA TYR A 150 -25.14 16.35 -3.29
C TYR A 150 -26.02 17.50 -2.77
N LEU A 151 -25.94 18.70 -3.36
CA LEU A 151 -26.81 19.84 -3.02
C LEU A 151 -28.16 19.77 -3.75
N LYS A 152 -28.31 18.90 -4.76
CA LYS A 152 -29.56 18.73 -5.50
C LYS A 152 -30.48 17.76 -4.76
N PRO A 153 -31.80 18.02 -4.67
CA PRO A 153 -32.74 17.06 -4.09
C PRO A 153 -32.76 15.77 -4.92
N LYS A 154 -32.52 14.62 -4.28
CA LYS A 154 -32.58 13.30 -4.94
C LYS A 154 -34.02 13.02 -5.37
N ARG A 155 -34.26 12.94 -6.68
CA ARG A 155 -35.56 12.48 -7.21
C ARG A 155 -35.51 10.96 -7.29
N VAL A 156 -36.31 10.29 -6.47
CA VAL A 156 -36.52 8.84 -6.58
C VAL A 156 -37.55 8.63 -7.69
N PRO A 157 -37.24 7.87 -8.77
CA PRO A 157 -38.21 7.57 -9.80
C PRO A 157 -39.35 6.73 -9.19
N LEU A 158 -40.60 7.16 -9.40
CA LEU A 158 -41.80 6.55 -8.82
C LEU A 158 -41.98 5.05 -9.17
N ASN A 159 -41.25 4.55 -10.17
CA ASN A 159 -41.30 3.16 -10.61
C ASN A 159 -40.49 2.20 -9.71
N SER A 160 -39.73 2.69 -8.71
CA SER A 160 -38.97 1.81 -7.81
C SER A 160 -39.76 1.30 -6.59
N TYR A 161 -41.08 1.53 -6.56
CA TYR A 161 -41.98 1.05 -5.50
C TYR A 161 -42.76 -0.22 -5.86
N PHE A 162 -42.48 -0.81 -7.03
CA PHE A 162 -43.14 -2.02 -7.51
C PHE A 162 -42.12 -3.05 -8.01
#